data_AF-A0A3D1CL50-F1
#
_entry.id   AF-A0A3D1CL50-F1
#
_cell.length_a   1.000
_cell.length_b   1.000
_cell.length_c   1.000
_cell.angle_alpha   90.00
_cell.angle_beta   90.00
_cell.angle_gamma   90.00
#
_symmetry.space_group_name_H-M   'P 1'
#
loop_
_entity.id
_entity.type
_entity.pdbx_description
1 polymer ?
#
loop_
_entity_poly.entity_id
_entity_poly.type
_entity_poly.pdbx_seq_one_letter_code
_entity_poly.pdbx_strand_id
1 'polypeptide(L)'
;MLKNTLLVLFFLLVGCTQYSIRNIDKPPPEDYQMWKKSNKSQLDVKKALLECGAIAPSTLGWPYRKAYEKTGVIEEDEQFNHGFLVDKCMIKAGFIQQNTNWTLNEACTDTRYRNYPACQPNAVIPSPSVERRINSWYCKVKSDYNYCLTHALAPKLCSREKTKNPPPECLADD
;
A
#
# COMPACT_ATOMS: atom_id res chain seq x y z
N MET A 1 -6.52 -25.39 -43.67
CA MET A 1 -6.60 -24.02 -43.09
C MET A 1 -6.85 -24.05 -41.57
N LEU A 2 -6.29 -25.03 -40.84
CA LEU A 2 -6.50 -25.20 -39.38
C LEU A 2 -5.23 -24.87 -38.56
N LYS A 3 -4.10 -24.59 -39.22
CA LYS A 3 -2.79 -24.34 -38.58
C LYS A 3 -2.62 -22.88 -38.12
N ASN A 4 -3.26 -21.93 -38.79
CA ASN A 4 -3.12 -20.51 -38.46
C ASN A 4 -4.07 -20.04 -37.36
N THR A 5 -5.15 -20.78 -37.08
CA THR A 5 -6.10 -20.44 -36.01
C THR A 5 -5.55 -20.78 -34.62
N LEU A 6 -4.66 -21.77 -34.52
CA LEU A 6 -4.05 -22.18 -33.26
C LEU A 6 -2.98 -21.18 -32.75
N LEU A 7 -2.35 -20.44 -33.66
CA LEU A 7 -1.30 -19.46 -33.32
C LEU A 7 -1.88 -18.18 -32.68
N VAL A 8 -3.12 -17.83 -33.04
CA VAL A 8 -3.78 -16.61 -32.54
C VAL A 8 -4.28 -16.78 -31.10
N LEU A 9 -4.64 -18.02 -30.70
CA LEU A 9 -5.02 -18.30 -29.30
C LEU A 9 -3.85 -18.17 -28.31
N PHE A 10 -2.60 -18.40 -28.75
CA PHE A 10 -1.43 -18.32 -27.87
C PHE A 10 -1.05 -16.87 -27.53
N PHE A 11 -1.33 -15.92 -28.42
CA PHE A 11 -1.06 -14.49 -28.21
C PHE A 11 -2.09 -13.77 -27.31
N LEU A 12 -3.28 -14.34 -27.13
CA LEU A 12 -4.32 -13.76 -26.27
C LEU A 12 -4.15 -14.08 -24.78
N LEU A 13 -3.22 -14.98 -24.41
CA LEU A 13 -2.95 -15.37 -23.02
C LEU A 13 -1.75 -14.66 -22.39
N VAL A 14 -1.06 -13.78 -23.13
CA VAL A 14 0.11 -13.03 -22.61
C VAL A 14 -0.28 -11.67 -22.03
N GLY A 15 -1.58 -11.39 -21.94
CA GLY A 15 -2.11 -10.17 -21.34
C GLY A 15 -2.08 -10.24 -19.81
N CYS A 16 -1.17 -9.47 -19.21
CA CYS A 16 -1.14 -9.06 -17.81
C CYS A 16 -0.71 -10.12 -16.78
N THR A 17 0.58 -10.45 -16.70
CA THR A 17 1.14 -10.96 -15.43
C THR A 17 2.49 -10.31 -15.10
N GLN A 18 2.48 -9.36 -14.16
CA GLN A 18 3.69 -8.98 -13.39
C GLN A 18 4.05 -10.06 -12.35
N TYR A 19 3.30 -11.16 -12.31
CA TYR A 19 3.43 -12.25 -11.33
C TYR A 19 3.86 -13.56 -12.01
N SER A 20 4.81 -14.24 -11.39
CA SER A 20 5.34 -15.53 -11.84
C SER A 20 4.23 -16.57 -12.04
N ILE A 21 4.33 -17.34 -13.12
CA ILE A 21 3.43 -18.47 -13.48
C ILE A 21 3.33 -19.50 -12.34
N ARG A 22 4.26 -19.49 -11.38
CA ARG A 22 4.32 -20.42 -10.24
C ARG A 22 3.28 -20.18 -9.13
N ASN A 23 2.46 -19.13 -9.20
CA ASN A 23 1.45 -18.82 -8.16
C ASN A 23 0.13 -18.24 -8.72
N ILE A 24 -0.26 -18.58 -9.95
CA ILE A 24 -1.48 -18.03 -10.57
C ILE A 24 -2.77 -18.37 -9.80
N ASP A 25 -2.74 -19.45 -9.02
CA ASP A 25 -3.90 -19.93 -8.23
C ASP A 25 -4.05 -19.22 -6.87
N LYS A 26 -3.07 -18.39 -6.48
CA LYS A 26 -3.09 -17.68 -5.19
C LYS A 26 -3.34 -16.19 -5.42
N PRO A 27 -4.16 -15.53 -4.59
CA PRO A 27 -4.29 -14.09 -4.66
C PRO A 27 -2.93 -13.42 -4.42
N PRO A 28 -2.69 -12.23 -4.99
CA PRO A 28 -1.49 -11.46 -4.68
C PRO A 28 -1.38 -11.24 -3.15
N PRO A 29 -0.15 -11.21 -2.60
CA PRO A 29 0.03 -10.95 -1.18
C PRO A 29 -0.40 -9.52 -0.82
N GLU A 30 -1.02 -9.37 0.35
CA GLU A 30 -1.35 -8.05 0.90
C GLU A 30 -0.10 -7.21 1.15
N ASP A 31 -0.21 -5.88 1.12
CA ASP A 31 0.96 -5.00 1.24
C ASP A 31 1.76 -5.27 2.53
N TYR A 32 1.09 -5.41 3.67
CA TYR A 32 1.74 -5.78 4.93
C TYR A 32 2.42 -7.16 4.90
N GLN A 33 2.03 -8.06 4.01
CA GLN A 33 2.68 -9.38 3.85
C GLN A 33 3.98 -9.30 3.04
N MET A 34 4.19 -8.19 2.31
CA MET A 34 5.44 -7.91 1.60
C MET A 34 6.56 -7.43 2.53
N TRP A 35 6.31 -7.23 3.82
CA TRP A 35 7.30 -6.70 4.75
C TRP A 35 7.55 -7.65 5.91
N LYS A 36 8.81 -7.73 6.33
CA LYS A 36 9.23 -8.52 7.49
C LYS A 36 10.34 -7.83 8.26
N LYS A 37 10.32 -7.99 9.59
CA LYS A 37 11.42 -7.65 10.48
C LYS A 37 11.54 -8.72 11.55
N SER A 38 12.76 -9.06 11.96
CA SER A 38 12.96 -10.08 13.00
C SER A 38 12.25 -9.69 14.29
N ASN A 39 11.61 -10.66 14.95
CA ASN A 39 10.86 -10.48 16.20
C ASN A 39 9.71 -9.45 16.12
N LYS A 40 9.14 -9.20 14.94
CA LYS A 40 7.97 -8.35 14.76
C LYS A 40 6.79 -9.15 14.22
N SER A 41 5.63 -8.92 14.81
CA SER A 41 4.36 -9.51 14.39
C SER A 41 3.83 -8.84 13.13
N GLN A 42 2.80 -9.42 12.50
CA GLN A 42 2.11 -8.74 11.40
C GLN A 42 1.45 -7.44 11.87
N LEU A 43 0.98 -7.37 13.12
CA LEU A 43 0.42 -6.14 13.68
C LEU A 43 1.48 -5.03 13.73
N ASP A 44 2.70 -5.35 14.14
CA ASP A 44 3.82 -4.39 14.13
C ASP A 44 4.12 -3.88 12.71
N VAL A 45 4.02 -4.75 11.69
CA VAL A 45 4.21 -4.35 10.28
C VAL A 45 3.10 -3.40 9.83
N LYS A 46 1.83 -3.71 10.14
CA LYS A 46 0.70 -2.83 9.81
C LYS A 46 0.82 -1.47 10.48
N LYS A 47 1.23 -1.45 11.77
CA LYS A 47 1.53 -0.22 12.49
C LYS A 47 2.65 0.57 11.79
N ALA A 48 3.78 -0.07 11.52
CA ALA A 48 4.92 0.58 10.86
C ALA A 48 4.57 1.17 9.48
N LEU A 49 3.76 0.48 8.67
CA LEU A 49 3.29 1.01 7.39
C LEU A 49 2.52 2.32 7.56
N LEU A 50 1.54 2.35 8.48
CA LEU A 50 0.77 3.55 8.78
C LEU A 50 1.64 4.65 9.40
N GLU A 51 2.60 4.29 10.25
CA GLU A 51 3.58 5.21 10.83
C GLU A 51 4.51 5.80 9.77
N CYS A 52 4.80 5.06 8.70
CA CYS A 52 5.52 5.53 7.53
C CYS A 52 4.65 6.33 6.55
N GLY A 53 3.34 6.42 6.80
CA GLY A 53 2.40 7.22 6.02
C GLY A 53 1.66 6.44 4.93
N ALA A 54 1.69 5.10 4.95
CA ALA A 54 0.84 4.31 4.05
C ALA A 54 -0.63 4.73 4.21
N ILE A 55 -1.35 4.82 3.09
CA ILE A 55 -2.78 5.20 3.12
C ILE A 55 -3.63 4.18 3.88
N ALA A 56 -3.22 2.91 3.85
CA ALA A 56 -3.78 1.78 4.57
C ALA A 56 -2.68 0.69 4.70
N PRO A 57 -2.78 -0.25 5.65
CA PRO A 57 -1.82 -1.36 5.75
C PRO A 57 -1.94 -2.38 4.60
N SER A 58 -3.02 -2.31 3.82
CA SER A 58 -3.26 -3.14 2.64
C SER A 58 -4.18 -2.40 1.68
N THR A 59 -3.90 -2.54 0.40
CA THR A 59 -4.60 -1.87 -0.70
C THR A 59 -5.29 -2.84 -1.66
N LEU A 60 -5.06 -4.16 -1.51
CA LEU A 60 -5.75 -5.17 -2.32
C LEU A 60 -7.25 -5.21 -2.05
N GLY A 61 -8.03 -5.32 -3.12
CA GLY A 61 -9.50 -5.36 -3.03
C GLY A 61 -10.16 -4.07 -2.53
N TRP A 62 -9.38 -3.00 -2.33
CA TRP A 62 -9.84 -1.71 -1.87
C TRP A 62 -9.80 -0.69 -3.02
N PRO A 63 -10.69 0.30 -3.08
CA PRO A 63 -10.65 1.32 -4.12
C PRO A 63 -9.51 2.33 -3.82
N TYR A 64 -8.27 1.86 -3.92
CA TYR A 64 -7.03 2.52 -3.55
C TYR A 64 -6.93 3.95 -4.09
N ARG A 65 -7.21 4.15 -5.38
CA ARG A 65 -7.27 5.47 -6.01
C ARG A 65 -8.24 6.42 -5.29
N LYS A 66 -9.45 5.94 -4.97
CA LYS A 66 -10.44 6.74 -4.24
C LYS A 66 -10.01 7.05 -2.80
N ALA A 67 -9.24 6.16 -2.17
CA ALA A 67 -8.71 6.41 -0.83
C ALA A 67 -7.67 7.55 -0.85
N TYR A 68 -6.80 7.59 -1.87
CA TYR A 68 -5.89 8.71 -2.06
C TYR A 68 -6.60 10.02 -2.39
N GLU A 69 -7.64 9.99 -3.23
CA GLU A 69 -8.47 11.17 -3.52
C GLU A 69 -9.03 11.78 -2.22
N LYS A 70 -9.39 10.95 -1.22
CA LYS A 70 -9.84 11.42 0.10
C LYS A 70 -8.75 12.10 0.94
N THR A 71 -7.49 11.93 0.57
CA THR A 71 -6.34 12.60 1.20
C THR A 71 -5.80 13.79 0.40
N GLY A 72 -6.40 14.09 -0.75
CA GLY A 72 -5.98 15.17 -1.64
C GLY A 72 -4.88 14.80 -2.63
N VAL A 73 -4.37 13.57 -2.58
CA VAL A 73 -3.41 13.02 -3.56
C VAL A 73 -4.21 12.46 -4.74
N ILE A 74 -4.26 13.20 -5.84
CA ILE A 74 -5.12 12.86 -6.99
C ILE A 74 -4.28 12.26 -8.13
N GLU A 75 -3.12 12.84 -8.38
CA GLU A 75 -2.27 12.47 -9.51
C GLU A 75 -1.58 11.11 -9.29
N GLU A 76 -1.55 10.29 -10.33
CA GLU A 76 -1.00 8.94 -10.26
C GLU A 76 0.51 8.94 -9.92
N ASP A 77 1.28 9.87 -10.50
CA ASP A 77 2.71 10.02 -10.20
C ASP A 77 2.96 10.39 -8.74
N GLU A 78 2.07 11.20 -8.15
CA GLU A 78 2.15 11.55 -6.73
C GLU A 78 1.85 10.33 -5.84
N GLN A 79 0.87 9.49 -6.22
CA GLN A 79 0.56 8.25 -5.52
C GLN A 79 1.73 7.26 -5.55
N PHE A 80 2.40 7.11 -6.70
CA PHE A 80 3.60 6.27 -6.79
C PHE A 80 4.76 6.83 -5.99
N ASN A 81 5.03 8.13 -6.11
CA ASN A 81 6.06 8.80 -5.32
C ASN A 81 5.81 8.63 -3.81
N HIS A 82 4.55 8.76 -3.37
CA HIS A 82 4.14 8.51 -1.99
C HIS A 82 4.44 7.07 -1.56
N GLY A 83 4.07 6.08 -2.38
CA GLY A 83 4.40 4.68 -2.14
C GLY A 83 5.91 4.45 -1.97
N PHE A 84 6.75 5.07 -2.80
CA PHE A 84 8.20 4.95 -2.69
C PHE A 84 8.77 5.60 -1.42
N LEU A 85 8.18 6.70 -0.95
CA LEU A 85 8.55 7.29 0.35
C LEU A 85 8.21 6.37 1.52
N VAL A 86 7.05 5.70 1.45
CA VAL A 86 6.63 4.69 2.44
C VAL A 86 7.62 3.52 2.45
N ASP A 87 7.95 2.97 1.28
CA ASP A 87 8.91 1.87 1.14
C ASP A 87 10.29 2.25 1.69
N LYS A 88 10.77 3.46 1.38
CA LYS A 88 12.03 3.99 1.94
C LYS A 88 11.98 4.12 3.46
N CYS A 89 10.85 4.60 4.00
CA CYS A 89 10.67 4.69 5.45
C CYS A 89 10.70 3.31 6.11
N MET A 90 10.02 2.31 5.53
CA MET A 90 10.01 0.93 6.03
C MET A 90 11.42 0.33 6.02
N ILE A 91 12.16 0.48 4.91
CA ILE A 91 13.55 0.03 4.79
C ILE A 91 14.45 0.72 5.81
N LYS A 92 14.34 2.04 5.96
CA LYS A 92 15.10 2.83 6.96
C LYS A 92 14.78 2.40 8.40
N ALA A 93 13.54 1.98 8.66
CA ALA A 93 13.11 1.41 9.93
C ALA A 93 13.57 -0.05 10.14
N GLY A 94 14.31 -0.63 9.20
CA GLY A 94 14.89 -1.98 9.29
C GLY A 94 13.92 -3.11 8.93
N PHE A 95 12.84 -2.80 8.20
CA PHE A 95 12.00 -3.82 7.57
C PHE A 95 12.59 -4.21 6.22
N ILE A 96 12.42 -5.48 5.86
CA ILE A 96 12.91 -6.08 4.63
C ILE A 96 11.70 -6.43 3.77
N GLN A 97 11.76 -6.03 2.50
CA GLN A 97 10.75 -6.39 1.51
C GLN A 97 10.93 -7.87 1.10
N GLN A 98 9.82 -8.59 0.99
CA GLN A 98 9.76 -10.01 0.62
C GLN A 98 8.62 -10.23 -0.36
N ASN A 99 8.64 -11.36 -1.08
CA ASN A 99 7.56 -11.77 -1.99
C ASN A 99 7.24 -10.74 -3.10
N THR A 100 8.21 -9.92 -3.47
CA THR A 100 8.11 -8.99 -4.60
C THR A 100 9.07 -9.39 -5.72
N ASN A 101 8.64 -9.20 -6.97
CA ASN A 101 9.49 -9.32 -8.16
C ASN A 101 10.10 -7.97 -8.57
N TRP A 102 9.78 -6.90 -7.84
CA TRP A 102 10.19 -5.54 -8.14
C TRP A 102 10.52 -4.80 -6.85
N THR A 103 11.80 -4.52 -6.65
CA THR A 103 12.31 -3.79 -5.49
C THR A 103 12.24 -2.29 -5.71
N LEU A 104 12.23 -1.52 -4.62
CA LEU A 104 12.34 -0.06 -4.68
C LEU A 104 13.59 0.40 -5.46
N ASN A 105 14.71 -0.29 -5.32
CA ASN A 105 15.94 0.07 -6.04
C ASN A 105 15.75 -0.08 -7.55
N GLU A 106 15.17 -1.19 -8.00
CA GLU A 106 14.84 -1.40 -9.41
C GLU A 106 13.87 -0.32 -9.91
N ALA A 107 12.85 0.02 -9.11
CA ALA A 107 11.91 1.10 -9.42
C ALA A 107 12.62 2.45 -9.62
N CYS A 108 13.52 2.83 -8.72
CA CYS A 108 14.24 4.09 -8.80
C CYS A 108 15.33 4.13 -9.88
N THR A 109 15.71 2.99 -10.45
CA THR A 109 16.60 2.94 -11.63
C THR A 109 15.84 2.95 -12.96
N ASP A 110 14.53 2.67 -12.93
CA ASP A 110 13.69 2.66 -14.12
C ASP A 110 13.51 4.09 -14.68
N THR A 111 13.60 4.24 -16.00
CA THR A 111 13.47 5.54 -16.68
C THR A 111 12.14 6.25 -16.39
N ARG A 112 11.09 5.49 -16.06
CA ARG A 112 9.75 6.00 -15.72
C ARG A 112 9.73 6.72 -14.38
N TYR A 113 10.49 6.24 -13.40
CA TYR A 113 10.37 6.70 -12.01
C TYR A 113 11.64 7.29 -11.42
N ARG A 114 12.80 7.16 -12.09
CA ARG A 114 14.09 7.68 -11.61
C ARG A 114 14.08 9.17 -11.25
N ASN A 115 13.17 9.94 -11.84
CA ASN A 115 13.04 11.39 -11.62
C ASN A 115 12.07 11.73 -10.47
N TYR A 116 11.42 10.73 -9.86
CA TYR A 116 10.51 10.99 -8.74
C TYR A 116 11.29 11.56 -7.56
N PRO A 117 10.72 12.52 -6.81
CA PRO A 117 11.34 13.07 -5.61
C PRO A 117 11.83 12.00 -4.64
N ALA A 118 11.03 10.94 -4.43
CA ALA A 118 11.38 9.82 -3.58
C ALA A 118 12.65 9.11 -4.03
N CYS A 119 12.97 9.08 -5.32
CA CYS A 119 14.15 8.40 -5.86
C CYS A 119 15.41 9.27 -5.87
N GLN A 120 15.30 10.56 -5.55
CA GLN A 120 16.46 11.44 -5.53
C GLN A 120 17.37 11.18 -4.31
N PRO A 121 18.70 11.43 -4.43
CA PRO A 121 19.63 11.25 -3.32
C PRO A 121 19.32 12.11 -2.08
N ASN A 122 18.74 13.29 -2.29
CA ASN A 122 18.35 14.23 -1.24
C ASN A 122 16.88 14.07 -0.79
N ALA A 123 16.22 12.96 -1.15
CA ALA A 123 14.85 12.70 -0.77
C ALA A 123 14.67 12.75 0.76
N VAL A 124 13.73 13.58 1.22
CA VAL A 124 13.38 13.68 2.64
C VAL A 124 12.49 12.49 3.00
N ILE A 125 13.11 11.45 3.55
CA ILE A 125 12.39 10.23 3.93
C ILE A 125 11.79 10.38 5.32
N PRO A 126 10.46 10.21 5.48
CA PRO A 126 9.84 10.30 6.78
C PRO A 126 10.39 9.22 7.72
N SER A 127 10.50 9.55 9.00
CA SER A 127 10.67 8.54 10.06
C SER A 127 9.30 8.03 10.52
N PRO A 128 9.18 6.77 10.97
CA PRO A 128 7.94 6.26 11.58
C PRO A 128 7.45 7.18 12.71
N SER A 129 6.15 7.42 12.78
CA SER A 129 5.51 8.23 13.82
C SER A 129 4.15 7.66 14.22
N VAL A 130 3.99 7.35 15.51
CA VAL A 130 2.71 6.92 16.10
C VAL A 130 1.63 7.96 15.85
N GLU A 131 1.96 9.24 16.00
CA GLU A 131 1.04 10.34 15.71
C GLU A 131 0.55 10.32 14.27
N ARG A 132 1.44 10.04 13.29
CA ARG A 132 1.05 9.88 11.89
C ARG A 132 0.10 8.70 11.70
N ARG A 133 0.36 7.57 12.36
CA ARG A 133 -0.48 6.38 12.28
C ARG A 133 -1.89 6.63 12.80
N ILE A 134 -2.03 7.12 14.03
CA ILE A 134 -3.35 7.30 14.65
C ILE A 134 -4.17 8.41 13.96
N ASN A 135 -3.49 9.43 13.42
CA ASN A 135 -4.13 10.51 12.66
C ASN A 135 -4.25 10.23 11.16
N SER A 136 -3.79 9.07 10.68
CA SER A 136 -3.93 8.68 9.27
C SER A 136 -5.40 8.66 8.86
N TRP A 137 -5.69 8.94 7.59
CA TRP A 137 -7.06 8.87 7.09
C TRP A 137 -7.71 7.51 7.36
N TYR A 138 -6.96 6.41 7.21
CA TYR A 138 -7.44 5.05 7.49
C TYR A 138 -7.87 4.89 8.95
N CYS A 139 -7.05 5.33 9.90
CA CYS A 139 -7.36 5.19 11.32
C CYS A 139 -8.46 6.13 11.78
N LYS A 140 -8.50 7.38 11.30
CA LYS A 140 -9.57 8.31 11.63
C LYS A 140 -10.93 7.85 11.11
N VAL A 141 -11.00 7.29 9.89
CA VAL A 141 -12.24 6.69 9.37
C VAL A 141 -12.73 5.53 10.25
N LYS A 142 -11.83 4.85 10.96
CA LYS A 142 -12.15 3.68 11.79
C LYS A 142 -12.36 3.96 13.27
N SER A 143 -11.87 5.08 13.77
CA SER A 143 -11.88 5.43 15.21
C SER A 143 -12.73 6.66 15.53
N ASP A 144 -13.03 7.51 14.55
CA ASP A 144 -13.85 8.71 14.72
C ASP A 144 -15.11 8.63 13.86
N TYR A 145 -16.26 8.57 14.53
CA TYR A 145 -17.57 8.47 13.87
C TYR A 145 -17.89 9.69 12.99
N ASN A 146 -17.60 10.90 13.47
CA ASN A 146 -17.91 12.12 12.72
C ASN A 146 -16.97 12.26 11.52
N TYR A 147 -15.70 11.91 11.70
CA TYR A 147 -14.74 11.85 10.60
C TYR A 147 -15.14 10.81 9.55
N CYS A 148 -15.60 9.62 9.98
CA CYS A 148 -16.09 8.57 9.09
C CYS A 148 -17.24 9.07 8.21
N LEU A 149 -18.25 9.74 8.78
CA LEU A 149 -19.43 10.22 8.03
C LEU A 149 -19.08 11.19 6.89
N THR A 150 -17.94 11.85 6.97
CA THR A 150 -17.52 12.89 6.03
C THR A 150 -16.43 12.41 5.06
N HIS A 151 -15.52 11.56 5.53
CA HIS A 151 -14.30 11.20 4.80
C HIS A 151 -14.24 9.75 4.34
N ALA A 152 -15.11 8.87 4.85
CA ALA A 152 -15.12 7.48 4.41
C ALA A 152 -15.54 7.35 2.94
N LEU A 153 -15.09 6.28 2.30
CA LEU A 153 -15.51 5.92 0.95
C LEU A 153 -16.99 5.52 0.87
N ALA A 154 -17.53 5.02 1.98
CA ALA A 154 -18.94 4.65 2.12
C ALA A 154 -19.50 5.15 3.46
N PRO A 155 -19.84 6.44 3.59
CA PRO A 155 -20.33 7.04 4.84
C PRO A 155 -21.52 6.32 5.47
N LYS A 156 -22.40 5.73 4.64
CA LYS A 156 -23.55 4.93 5.08
C LYS A 156 -23.19 3.67 5.89
N LEU A 157 -21.93 3.23 5.86
CA LEU A 157 -21.45 2.06 6.61
C LEU A 157 -20.82 2.43 7.96
N CYS A 158 -20.69 3.71 8.27
CA CYS A 158 -20.17 4.21 9.52
C CYS A 158 -21.15 3.92 10.67
N SER A 159 -20.67 3.38 11.77
CA SER A 159 -21.45 3.18 12.99
C SER A 159 -20.62 3.53 14.23
N ARG A 160 -21.28 4.09 15.25
CA ARG A 160 -20.62 4.44 16.52
C ARG A 160 -20.04 3.22 17.24
N GLU A 161 -20.67 2.07 17.09
CA GLU A 161 -20.21 0.81 17.67
C GLU A 161 -18.86 0.39 17.08
N LYS A 162 -18.71 0.43 15.75
CA LYS A 162 -17.44 0.10 15.08
C LYS A 162 -16.32 1.04 15.49
N THR A 163 -16.62 2.34 15.66
CA THR A 163 -15.60 3.33 16.02
C THR A 163 -15.15 3.24 17.48
N LYS A 164 -15.92 2.61 18.36
CA LYS A 164 -15.50 2.34 19.75
C LYS A 164 -14.44 1.23 19.84
N ASN A 165 -14.41 0.33 18.84
CA ASN A 165 -13.49 -0.80 18.77
C ASN A 165 -12.73 -0.75 17.43
N PRO A 166 -11.87 0.27 17.21
CA PRO A 166 -11.11 0.37 15.97
C PRO A 166 -10.11 -0.80 15.84
N PRO A 167 -9.61 -1.08 14.63
CA PRO A 167 -8.59 -2.11 14.45
C PRO A 167 -7.35 -1.88 15.32
N PRO A 168 -6.67 -2.93 15.80
CA PRO A 168 -5.54 -2.80 16.73
C PRO A 168 -4.38 -1.93 16.21
N GLU A 169 -4.17 -1.88 14.90
CA GLU A 169 -3.17 -1.00 14.27
C GLU A 169 -3.53 0.50 14.38
N CYS A 170 -4.74 0.85 14.79
CA CYS A 170 -5.20 2.23 14.98
C CYS A 170 -5.32 2.65 16.44
N LEU A 171 -4.97 1.77 17.37
CA LEU A 171 -4.88 2.09 18.80
C LEU A 171 -3.54 2.76 19.11
N ALA A 172 -3.51 3.67 20.08
CA ALA A 172 -2.24 4.16 20.62
C ALA A 172 -1.44 2.99 21.19
N ASP A 173 -0.12 3.14 21.26
CA ASP A 173 0.70 2.16 21.99
C ASP A 173 0.49 2.39 23.49
N ASP A 174 0.37 1.29 24.24
CA ASP A 174 0.21 1.29 25.70
C ASP A 174 1.51 1.68 26.42
#